data_AF-A0A4R3L6Z2-F1
#
_entry.id   AF-A0A4R3L6Z2-F1
#
_cell.length_a   1.000
_cell.length_b   1.000
_cell.length_c   1.000
_cell.angle_alpha   90.00
_cell.angle_beta   90.00
_cell.angle_gamma   90.00
#
_symmetry.space_group_name_H-M   'P 1'
#
loop_
_entity.id
_entity.type
_entity.pdbx_description
1 polymer ?
#
loop_
_entity_poly.entity_id
_entity_poly.type
_entity_poly.pdbx_seq_one_letter_code
_entity_poly.pdbx_strand_id
1 'polypeptide(L)'
;MGSRRTPFAPAVAGTFAMLLAAGVQAQGVERVSVATGGGQGNSQSRYPTVSDGGRYIAFESDASNLVADDSNGQTDVFVHDRQTGTTVRVSVTPAGGQVTGPATRPAISGNGQMVTFMSYGMLHPQTVWFHCYAKNRVTGAIEIIDREASGTPAPTSNCSAPSISRDGRRVAFTSSNINLLGPGADTNGWVDVFVRDLQTSTTVRVNLGPAGVQANQHADTPRISGNGTHVIYSTAADNLVANDTNAVRDIFVSNLAGQTQRVSLGSGQLQPINASSAIAGLSGDGSVVAFATNSENLPGWGPNVESVLYVRTPALDHTVPVSVPSSGVHEGWGEEPDFSANGRWLAFQSDNMLLPGTMLGGVYILDRWTGDLELLSRRPGNQPAGGNMFGVRISPDGRGVVWFSNSTDLVPGDTNGTWDVFYADNPFWDDTLFANGFESIVP
;
A
#
# COMPACT_ATOMS: atom_id res chain seq x y z
N MET A 1 -34.04 -33.63 -0.66
CA MET A 1 -33.79 -33.55 0.80
C MET A 1 -32.30 -33.74 1.01
N GLY A 2 -31.60 -32.64 1.31
CA GLY A 2 -30.14 -32.56 1.30
C GLY A 2 -29.50 -33.12 2.56
N SER A 3 -28.38 -33.82 2.39
CA SER A 3 -27.42 -34.08 3.46
C SER A 3 -26.42 -32.93 3.51
N ARG A 4 -26.44 -32.22 4.64
CA ARG A 4 -25.48 -31.17 4.98
C ARG A 4 -24.09 -31.80 5.13
N ARG A 5 -23.11 -31.30 4.36
CA ARG A 5 -21.69 -31.47 4.69
C ARG A 5 -21.35 -30.52 5.83
N THR A 6 -20.90 -31.08 6.93
CA THR A 6 -20.36 -30.38 8.10
C THR A 6 -18.98 -29.77 7.77
N PRO A 7 -18.63 -28.59 8.33
CA PRO A 7 -17.30 -28.01 8.18
C PRO A 7 -16.30 -28.60 9.19
N PHE A 8 -15.08 -28.78 8.68
CA PHE A 8 -13.75 -28.91 9.29
C PHE A 8 -13.60 -29.06 10.82
N ALA A 9 -12.86 -30.10 11.21
CA ALA A 9 -12.15 -30.24 12.48
C ALA A 9 -10.71 -29.65 12.36
N PRO A 10 -10.07 -29.23 13.47
CA PRO A 10 -8.81 -28.48 13.44
C PRO A 10 -7.63 -29.43 13.17
N ALA A 11 -6.74 -29.03 12.27
CA ALA A 11 -5.47 -29.72 12.08
C ALA A 11 -4.46 -29.27 13.15
N VAL A 12 -3.88 -30.30 13.77
CA VAL A 12 -2.78 -30.31 14.74
C VAL A 12 -1.56 -29.58 14.18
N ALA A 13 -0.79 -28.95 15.09
CA ALA A 13 0.52 -28.36 14.84
C ALA A 13 1.39 -29.28 13.97
N GLY A 14 1.56 -28.91 12.70
CA GLY A 14 2.34 -29.62 11.71
C GLY A 14 3.72 -28.97 11.56
N THR A 15 4.75 -29.79 11.74
CA THR A 15 6.14 -29.50 11.42
C THR A 15 6.26 -28.98 9.98
N PHE A 16 6.86 -27.79 9.79
CA PHE A 16 7.14 -27.22 8.47
C PHE A 16 8.11 -28.13 7.71
N ALA A 17 7.62 -28.84 6.70
CA ALA A 17 8.45 -29.47 5.69
C ALA A 17 8.65 -28.47 4.55
N MET A 18 9.84 -27.85 4.48
CA MET A 18 10.28 -27.13 3.28
C MET A 18 10.41 -28.14 2.14
N LEU A 19 9.50 -28.09 1.17
CA LEU A 19 9.80 -28.60 -0.16
C LEU A 19 10.49 -27.47 -0.92
N LEU A 20 11.81 -27.57 -1.10
CA LEU A 20 12.52 -26.78 -2.09
C LEU A 20 12.00 -27.23 -3.47
N ALA A 21 11.06 -26.48 -4.05
CA ALA A 21 10.76 -26.61 -5.45
C ALA A 21 12.01 -26.22 -6.25
N ALA A 22 12.66 -27.21 -6.85
CA ALA A 22 13.76 -26.98 -7.76
C ALA A 22 13.23 -26.39 -9.08
N GLY A 23 13.64 -25.15 -9.38
CA GLY A 23 13.72 -24.65 -10.76
C GLY A 23 12.59 -23.75 -11.22
N VAL A 24 12.52 -22.53 -10.68
CA VAL A 24 12.18 -21.33 -11.46
C VAL A 24 13.33 -20.35 -11.22
N GLN A 25 14.00 -19.88 -12.27
CA GLN A 25 14.90 -18.74 -12.12
C GLN A 25 14.03 -17.56 -11.71
N ALA A 26 14.10 -17.11 -10.45
CA ALA A 26 13.55 -15.82 -10.08
C ALA A 26 14.13 -14.78 -11.03
N GLN A 27 13.26 -14.09 -11.78
CA GLN A 27 13.69 -12.93 -12.55
C GLN A 27 14.30 -11.94 -11.56
N GLY A 28 15.49 -11.45 -11.88
CA GLY A 28 16.26 -10.61 -10.98
C GLY A 28 15.55 -9.30 -10.67
N VAL A 29 16.02 -8.62 -9.63
CA VAL A 29 15.57 -7.28 -9.28
C VAL A 29 15.89 -6.32 -10.45
N GLU A 30 14.93 -5.44 -10.74
CA GLU A 30 15.02 -4.38 -11.73
C GLU A 30 15.03 -3.02 -11.03
N ARG A 31 15.84 -2.06 -11.51
CA ARG A 31 15.69 -0.64 -11.13
C ARG A 31 14.67 0.03 -12.03
N VAL A 32 13.69 0.66 -11.41
CA VAL A 32 12.56 1.35 -12.04
C VAL A 32 12.77 2.86 -12.12
N SER A 33 13.50 3.45 -11.16
CA SER A 33 13.85 4.88 -11.10
C SER A 33 14.91 5.26 -12.14
N VAL A 34 14.61 5.01 -13.41
CA VAL A 34 15.50 5.26 -14.55
C VAL A 34 14.87 6.23 -15.53
N ALA A 35 15.70 6.97 -16.25
CA ALA A 35 15.29 7.78 -17.39
C ALA A 35 14.85 6.89 -18.56
N THR A 36 14.17 7.48 -19.54
CA THR A 36 13.92 6.80 -20.82
C THR A 36 15.25 6.35 -21.44
N GLY A 37 15.39 5.05 -21.70
CA GLY A 37 16.65 4.44 -22.15
C GLY A 37 17.56 3.89 -21.03
N GLY A 38 17.11 3.90 -19.77
CA GLY A 38 17.74 3.16 -18.66
C GLY A 38 18.79 3.90 -17.84
N GLY A 39 19.00 5.20 -18.09
CA GLY A 39 19.95 6.01 -17.30
C GLY A 39 19.51 6.17 -15.85
N GLN A 40 20.40 5.94 -14.88
CA GLN A 40 20.09 6.10 -13.45
C GLN A 40 19.76 7.56 -13.12
N GLY A 41 18.78 7.76 -12.22
CA GLY A 41 18.51 9.05 -11.60
C GLY A 41 19.73 9.62 -10.86
N ASN A 42 19.88 10.95 -10.89
CA ASN A 42 20.97 11.67 -10.21
C ASN A 42 20.64 12.07 -8.77
N SER A 43 19.48 11.65 -8.25
CA SER A 43 19.03 11.89 -6.88
C SER A 43 18.00 10.84 -6.46
N GLN A 44 17.54 10.92 -5.22
CA GLN A 44 16.69 9.91 -4.59
C GLN A 44 15.28 9.80 -5.22
N SER A 45 14.75 8.58 -5.27
CA SER A 45 13.40 8.21 -5.69
C SER A 45 12.74 7.32 -4.62
N ARG A 46 11.47 7.57 -4.30
CA ARG A 46 10.78 7.00 -3.12
C ARG A 46 9.31 6.68 -3.40
N TYR A 47 8.69 5.98 -2.44
CA TYR A 47 7.24 5.70 -2.35
C TYR A 47 6.60 5.21 -3.65
N PRO A 48 7.07 4.07 -4.20
CA PRO A 48 6.50 3.54 -5.43
C PRO A 48 5.12 2.92 -5.21
N THR A 49 4.32 2.93 -6.26
CA THR A 49 3.06 2.20 -6.38
C THR A 49 2.96 1.58 -7.77
N VAL A 50 2.24 0.47 -7.89
CA VAL A 50 2.29 -0.39 -9.08
C VAL A 50 0.89 -0.72 -9.61
N SER A 51 0.72 -0.67 -10.93
CA SER A 51 -0.52 -1.04 -11.62
C SER A 51 -0.68 -2.57 -11.72
N ASP A 52 -1.84 -3.03 -12.20
CA ASP A 52 -2.02 -4.41 -12.64
C ASP A 52 -0.96 -4.80 -13.67
N GLY A 53 -0.58 -6.08 -13.68
CA GLY A 53 0.44 -6.65 -14.55
C GLY A 53 1.86 -6.19 -14.24
N GLY A 54 2.04 -5.32 -13.25
CA GLY A 54 3.34 -4.74 -12.94
C GLY A 54 3.88 -3.83 -14.05
N ARG A 55 3.05 -3.31 -14.96
CA ARG A 55 3.53 -2.55 -16.12
C ARG A 55 3.90 -1.11 -15.79
N TYR A 56 3.01 -0.40 -15.09
CA TYR A 56 3.22 1.01 -14.78
C TYR A 56 3.54 1.16 -13.30
N ILE A 57 4.63 1.87 -13.01
CA ILE A 57 5.07 2.15 -11.65
C ILE A 57 5.13 3.65 -11.46
N ALA A 58 4.34 4.18 -10.54
CA ALA A 58 4.38 5.58 -10.16
C ALA A 58 5.27 5.75 -8.94
N PHE A 59 6.12 6.78 -8.92
CA PHE A 59 7.04 7.07 -7.82
C PHE A 59 7.34 8.56 -7.76
N GLU A 60 7.81 9.05 -6.61
CA GLU A 60 8.33 10.41 -6.50
C GLU A 60 9.85 10.41 -6.65
N SER A 61 10.42 11.49 -7.19
CA SER A 61 11.86 11.64 -7.36
C SER A 61 12.33 13.08 -7.24
N ASP A 62 13.50 13.26 -6.64
CA ASP A 62 14.25 14.53 -6.60
C ASP A 62 15.22 14.65 -7.79
N ALA A 63 15.24 13.65 -8.70
CA ALA A 63 16.20 13.57 -9.79
C ALA A 63 15.81 14.46 -10.98
N SER A 64 16.75 15.29 -11.43
CA SER A 64 16.57 16.22 -12.55
C SER A 64 16.90 15.63 -13.93
N ASN A 65 17.21 14.34 -13.99
CA ASN A 65 17.65 13.69 -15.23
C ASN A 65 16.78 12.50 -15.65
N LEU A 66 15.64 12.25 -15.00
CA LEU A 66 14.71 11.19 -15.41
C LEU A 66 13.95 11.55 -16.70
N VAL A 67 13.79 12.85 -16.97
CA VAL A 67 13.24 13.40 -18.22
C VAL A 67 14.03 14.66 -18.60
N ALA A 68 14.09 15.00 -19.89
CA ALA A 68 14.96 16.07 -20.39
C ALA A 68 14.61 17.47 -19.88
N ASP A 69 13.32 17.74 -19.63
CA ASP A 69 12.82 19.07 -19.26
C ASP A 69 12.62 19.24 -17.75
N ASP A 70 13.43 18.57 -16.93
CA ASP A 70 13.37 18.71 -15.47
C ASP A 70 14.19 19.87 -14.92
N SER A 71 13.61 21.07 -14.95
CA SER A 71 14.31 22.29 -14.58
C SER A 71 13.84 22.99 -13.29
N ASN A 72 12.81 22.49 -12.62
CA ASN A 72 12.16 23.19 -11.50
C ASN A 72 12.86 22.97 -10.15
N GLY A 73 13.75 21.98 -10.04
CA GLY A 73 14.47 21.65 -8.81
C GLY A 73 13.56 21.20 -7.67
N GLN A 74 12.38 20.62 -7.99
CA GLN A 74 11.41 20.13 -7.02
C GLN A 74 11.32 18.61 -7.07
N THR A 75 10.82 18.01 -5.98
CA THR A 75 10.35 16.61 -6.03
C THR A 75 9.16 16.52 -6.97
N ASP A 76 9.20 15.58 -7.90
CA ASP A 76 8.16 15.37 -8.89
C ASP A 76 7.64 13.92 -8.87
N VAL A 77 6.42 13.73 -9.36
CA VAL A 77 5.83 12.40 -9.52
C VAL A 77 6.03 11.94 -10.96
N PHE A 78 6.60 10.76 -11.10
CA PHE A 78 6.87 10.09 -12.36
C PHE A 78 6.10 8.80 -12.49
N VAL A 79 5.93 8.34 -13.73
CA VAL A 79 5.53 6.98 -14.06
C VAL A 79 6.57 6.39 -15.00
N HIS A 80 7.05 5.20 -14.67
CA HIS A 80 7.81 4.35 -15.57
C HIS A 80 6.89 3.29 -16.20
N ASP A 81 6.92 3.16 -17.53
CA ASP A 81 6.31 2.05 -18.26
C ASP A 81 7.37 0.98 -18.53
N ARG A 82 7.34 -0.09 -17.74
CA ARG A 82 8.29 -1.20 -17.82
C ARG A 82 8.30 -1.90 -19.17
N GLN A 83 7.19 -1.88 -19.90
CA GLN A 83 7.11 -2.54 -21.20
C GLN A 83 7.84 -1.76 -22.29
N THR A 84 7.79 -0.42 -22.23
CA THR A 84 8.40 0.46 -23.24
C THR A 84 9.71 1.09 -22.79
N GLY A 85 10.07 0.95 -21.52
CA GLY A 85 11.25 1.59 -20.92
C GLY A 85 11.16 3.12 -20.88
N THR A 86 9.93 3.67 -20.92
CA THR A 86 9.69 5.12 -20.98
C THR A 86 9.33 5.66 -19.60
N THR A 87 9.96 6.76 -19.20
CA THR A 87 9.64 7.50 -17.99
C THR A 87 9.05 8.85 -18.33
N VAL A 88 7.90 9.18 -17.72
CA VAL A 88 7.18 10.45 -17.93
C VAL A 88 6.87 11.11 -16.60
N ARG A 89 6.90 12.45 -16.57
CA ARG A 89 6.42 13.21 -15.42
C ARG A 89 4.91 13.35 -15.44
N VAL A 90 4.28 13.09 -14.31
CA VAL A 90 2.83 13.14 -14.10
C VAL A 90 2.41 14.40 -13.36
N SER A 91 3.28 14.96 -12.51
CA SER A 91 3.09 16.23 -11.79
C SER A 91 3.18 17.48 -12.68
N VAL A 92 2.50 17.46 -13.82
CA VAL A 92 2.43 18.55 -14.80
C VAL A 92 1.00 19.00 -15.01
N THR A 93 0.83 20.27 -15.36
CA THR A 93 -0.46 20.85 -15.76
C THR A 93 -1.08 20.08 -16.94
N PRO A 94 -2.38 20.27 -17.25
CA PRO A 94 -3.00 19.66 -18.44
C PRO A 94 -2.29 19.99 -19.76
N ALA A 95 -1.61 21.15 -19.83
CA ALA A 95 -0.81 21.56 -20.99
C ALA A 95 0.64 21.02 -20.98
N GLY A 96 1.01 20.21 -19.97
CA GLY A 96 2.35 19.61 -19.85
C GLY A 96 3.40 20.49 -19.17
N GLY A 97 3.05 21.71 -18.74
CA GLY A 97 3.98 22.59 -18.04
C GLY A 97 4.29 22.13 -16.61
N GLN A 98 5.55 22.27 -16.20
CA GLN A 98 6.03 22.08 -14.82
C GLN A 98 5.37 23.07 -13.85
N VAL A 99 5.29 22.69 -12.58
CA VAL A 99 4.86 23.55 -11.48
C VAL A 99 6.01 23.79 -10.50
N THR A 100 5.93 24.86 -9.72
CA THR A 100 7.02 25.33 -8.85
C THR A 100 7.03 24.71 -7.44
N GLY A 101 6.05 23.87 -7.10
CA GLY A 101 5.96 23.22 -5.79
C GLY A 101 6.07 21.70 -5.90
N PRO A 102 6.60 21.01 -4.89
CA PRO A 102 6.83 19.57 -4.95
C PRO A 102 5.53 18.78 -5.06
N ALA A 103 5.62 17.61 -5.68
CA ALA A 103 4.57 16.60 -5.75
C ALA A 103 5.07 15.29 -5.13
N THR A 104 4.26 14.69 -4.25
CA THR A 104 4.68 13.55 -3.42
C THR A 104 3.55 12.55 -3.18
N ARG A 105 3.91 11.36 -2.66
CA ARG A 105 3.00 10.25 -2.33
C ARG A 105 2.04 9.87 -3.47
N PRO A 106 2.58 9.35 -4.59
CA PRO A 106 1.73 8.89 -5.68
C PRO A 106 0.95 7.61 -5.31
N ALA A 107 -0.21 7.43 -5.92
CA ALA A 107 -0.89 6.15 -6.04
C ALA A 107 -1.44 5.99 -7.46
N ILE A 108 -1.49 4.77 -7.98
CA ILE A 108 -1.85 4.48 -9.37
C ILE A 108 -3.01 3.46 -9.44
N SER A 109 -3.95 3.67 -10.36
CA SER A 109 -5.04 2.73 -10.62
C SER A 109 -4.55 1.42 -11.25
N GLY A 110 -5.36 0.36 -11.17
CA GLY A 110 -5.01 -0.97 -11.69
C GLY A 110 -4.69 -0.96 -13.19
N ASN A 111 -5.44 -0.22 -13.99
CA ASN A 111 -5.12 -0.06 -15.42
C ASN A 111 -3.99 0.96 -15.73
N GLY A 112 -3.42 1.59 -14.71
CA GLY A 112 -2.40 2.61 -14.82
C GLY A 112 -2.88 3.99 -15.28
N GLN A 113 -4.16 4.19 -15.59
CA GLN A 113 -4.62 5.44 -16.23
C GLN A 113 -4.75 6.62 -15.28
N MET A 114 -5.08 6.38 -14.02
CA MET A 114 -5.27 7.44 -13.03
C MET A 114 -4.11 7.39 -12.03
N VAL A 115 -3.51 8.55 -11.76
CA VAL A 115 -2.47 8.72 -10.74
C VAL A 115 -2.91 9.81 -9.77
N THR A 116 -3.03 9.49 -8.49
CA THR A 116 -3.29 10.47 -7.44
C THR A 116 -2.00 10.85 -6.73
N PHE A 117 -1.87 12.10 -6.29
CA PHE A 117 -0.70 12.58 -5.55
C PHE A 117 -1.03 13.87 -4.80
N MET A 118 -0.20 14.22 -3.83
CA MET A 118 -0.24 15.51 -3.16
C MET A 118 0.67 16.49 -3.89
N SER A 119 0.33 17.78 -3.96
CA SER A 119 1.27 18.78 -4.47
C SER A 119 1.04 20.17 -3.89
N TYR A 120 2.15 20.86 -3.60
CA TYR A 120 2.20 22.30 -3.34
C TYR A 120 2.19 23.14 -4.62
N GLY A 121 2.39 22.50 -5.78
CA GLY A 121 2.29 23.12 -7.08
C GLY A 121 0.83 23.35 -7.49
N MET A 122 0.61 24.39 -8.30
CA MET A 122 -0.71 24.73 -8.83
C MET A 122 -0.96 23.98 -10.14
N LEU A 123 -1.42 22.73 -10.08
CA LEU A 123 -1.71 21.92 -11.26
C LEU A 123 -3.08 22.21 -11.91
N HIS A 124 -3.92 23.02 -11.24
CA HIS A 124 -5.25 23.38 -11.70
C HIS A 124 -5.48 24.88 -11.54
N PRO A 125 -6.14 25.59 -12.49
CA PRO A 125 -6.29 27.05 -12.43
C PRO A 125 -7.05 27.60 -11.21
N GLN A 126 -7.80 26.74 -10.52
CA GLN A 126 -8.55 27.12 -9.30
C GLN A 126 -7.71 26.97 -8.02
N THR A 127 -6.53 26.35 -8.07
CA THR A 127 -5.73 26.10 -6.88
C THR A 127 -4.75 27.23 -6.64
N VAL A 128 -4.62 27.60 -5.37
CA VAL A 128 -3.70 28.64 -4.88
C VAL A 128 -2.81 28.13 -3.74
N TRP A 129 -2.98 26.86 -3.36
CA TRP A 129 -2.29 26.22 -2.25
C TRP A 129 -2.08 24.71 -2.52
N PHE A 130 -1.61 24.01 -1.51
CA PHE A 130 -1.47 22.57 -1.46
C PHE A 130 -2.81 21.83 -1.58
N HIS A 131 -2.84 20.79 -2.42
CA HIS A 131 -4.01 19.93 -2.64
C HIS A 131 -3.61 18.50 -2.99
N CYS A 132 -4.58 17.58 -2.91
CA CYS A 132 -4.47 16.29 -3.59
C CYS A 132 -5.08 16.40 -5.00
N TYR A 133 -4.40 15.81 -5.97
CA TYR A 133 -4.82 15.78 -7.36
C TYR A 133 -5.01 14.34 -7.84
N ALA A 134 -5.90 14.14 -8.81
CA ALA A 134 -5.92 12.97 -9.68
C ALA A 134 -5.59 13.41 -11.11
N LYS A 135 -4.58 12.78 -11.72
CA LYS A 135 -4.19 12.96 -13.12
C LYS A 135 -4.65 11.76 -13.93
N ASN A 136 -5.48 12.02 -14.94
CA ASN A 136 -5.64 11.08 -16.03
C ASN A 136 -4.47 11.24 -16.99
N ARG A 137 -3.58 10.24 -17.05
CA ARG A 137 -2.35 10.29 -17.85
C ARG A 137 -2.57 10.00 -19.34
N VAL A 138 -3.77 9.60 -19.75
CA VAL A 138 -4.14 9.45 -21.16
C VAL A 138 -4.65 10.78 -21.72
N THR A 139 -5.51 11.49 -20.98
CA THR A 139 -6.14 12.74 -21.46
C THR A 139 -5.42 14.00 -20.99
N GLY A 140 -4.55 13.90 -19.98
CA GLY A 140 -3.91 15.03 -19.32
C GLY A 140 -4.81 15.72 -18.28
N ALA A 141 -6.07 15.32 -18.13
CA ALA A 141 -7.01 15.95 -17.22
C ALA A 141 -6.55 15.86 -15.76
N ILE A 142 -6.75 16.97 -15.02
CA ILE A 142 -6.47 17.08 -13.59
C ILE A 142 -7.79 17.30 -12.86
N GLU A 143 -8.07 16.48 -11.84
CA GLU A 143 -9.12 16.70 -10.86
C GLU A 143 -8.51 17.04 -9.50
N ILE A 144 -9.16 17.94 -8.76
CA ILE A 144 -8.83 18.26 -7.37
C ILE A 144 -9.70 17.36 -6.48
N ILE A 145 -9.07 16.62 -5.58
CA ILE A 145 -9.74 15.60 -4.76
C ILE A 145 -10.45 16.22 -3.57
N ASP A 146 -9.79 17.14 -2.88
CA ASP A 146 -10.25 17.81 -1.67
C ASP A 146 -11.06 19.06 -1.99
N ARG A 147 -12.18 18.86 -2.71
CA ARG A 147 -13.17 19.92 -2.95
C ARG A 147 -14.17 20.00 -1.80
N GLU A 148 -14.51 21.24 -1.43
CA GLU A 148 -15.65 21.51 -0.56
C GLU A 148 -16.97 21.12 -1.25
N ALA A 149 -18.05 20.95 -0.49
CA ALA A 149 -19.36 20.59 -1.04
C ALA A 149 -19.92 21.61 -2.05
N SER A 150 -19.44 22.87 -2.00
CA SER A 150 -19.70 23.91 -2.99
C SER A 150 -19.08 23.64 -4.36
N GLY A 151 -18.16 22.67 -4.45
CA GLY A 151 -17.34 22.38 -5.63
C GLY A 151 -16.05 23.21 -5.71
N THR A 152 -15.82 24.17 -4.81
CA THR A 152 -14.55 24.92 -4.77
C THR A 152 -13.43 24.09 -4.15
N PRO A 153 -12.16 24.31 -4.53
CA PRO A 153 -11.03 23.71 -3.83
C PRO A 153 -11.03 24.14 -2.35
N ALA A 154 -10.67 23.23 -1.45
CA ALA A 154 -10.61 23.52 -0.02
C ALA A 154 -9.44 24.48 0.32
N PRO A 155 -9.69 25.67 0.88
CA PRO A 155 -8.69 26.75 0.96
C PRO A 155 -7.55 26.50 1.96
N THR A 156 -7.76 25.64 2.97
CA THR A 156 -6.81 25.34 4.06
C THR A 156 -6.68 23.83 4.32
N SER A 157 -6.80 23.02 3.28
CA SER A 157 -6.86 21.56 3.39
C SER A 157 -5.49 20.93 3.65
N ASN A 158 -5.42 20.06 4.65
CA ASN A 158 -4.31 19.12 4.84
C ASN A 158 -4.65 17.79 4.13
N CYS A 159 -5.01 17.84 2.84
CA CYS A 159 -5.29 16.62 2.10
C CYS A 159 -4.05 15.73 2.08
N SER A 160 -4.13 14.53 2.65
CA SER A 160 -2.94 13.69 2.78
C SER A 160 -3.17 12.22 2.44
N ALA A 161 -2.08 11.60 1.97
CA ALA A 161 -1.99 10.17 1.64
C ALA A 161 -3.13 9.67 0.73
N PRO A 162 -3.32 10.26 -0.46
CA PRO A 162 -4.37 9.82 -1.37
C PRO A 162 -4.12 8.38 -1.85
N SER A 163 -5.13 7.54 -1.76
CA SER A 163 -5.13 6.14 -2.19
C SER A 163 -6.29 5.90 -3.16
N ILE A 164 -6.04 5.25 -4.30
CA ILE A 164 -7.03 5.09 -5.37
C ILE A 164 -7.47 3.63 -5.55
N SER A 165 -8.76 3.41 -5.82
CA SER A 165 -9.31 2.09 -6.13
C SER A 165 -8.76 1.54 -7.45
N ARG A 166 -8.81 0.21 -7.61
CA ARG A 166 -8.22 -0.47 -8.78
C ARG A 166 -8.85 -0.02 -10.10
N ASP A 167 -10.15 0.28 -10.10
CA ASP A 167 -10.87 0.82 -11.26
C ASP A 167 -10.58 2.30 -11.55
N GLY A 168 -9.83 2.99 -10.68
CA GLY A 168 -9.50 4.41 -10.83
C GLY A 168 -10.63 5.37 -10.47
N ARG A 169 -11.72 4.89 -9.86
CA ARG A 169 -12.93 5.69 -9.61
C ARG A 169 -12.94 6.40 -8.26
N ARG A 170 -12.46 5.76 -7.19
CA ARG A 170 -12.61 6.25 -5.82
C ARG A 170 -11.26 6.52 -5.19
N VAL A 171 -11.15 7.66 -4.51
CA VAL A 171 -9.92 8.10 -3.85
C VAL A 171 -10.20 8.29 -2.36
N ALA A 172 -9.55 7.50 -1.51
CA ALA A 172 -9.51 7.74 -0.07
C ALA A 172 -8.38 8.72 0.27
N PHE A 173 -8.62 9.61 1.21
CA PHE A 173 -7.66 10.61 1.67
C PHE A 173 -8.03 11.10 3.08
N THR A 174 -7.10 11.68 3.80
CA THR A 174 -7.43 12.41 5.04
C THR A 174 -7.50 13.90 4.81
N SER A 175 -8.29 14.62 5.60
CA SER A 175 -8.31 16.08 5.61
C SER A 175 -8.80 16.63 6.95
N SER A 176 -8.34 17.83 7.31
CA SER A 176 -8.86 18.64 8.42
C SER A 176 -9.83 19.73 7.97
N ASN A 177 -10.21 19.76 6.69
CA ASN A 177 -11.15 20.76 6.20
C ASN A 177 -12.59 20.40 6.60
N ILE A 178 -13.21 21.31 7.36
CA ILE A 178 -14.54 21.11 7.95
C ILE A 178 -15.72 21.25 6.95
N ASN A 179 -15.46 21.66 5.72
CA ASN A 179 -16.46 22.01 4.71
C ASN A 179 -16.50 21.03 3.52
N LEU A 180 -15.72 19.93 3.54
CA LEU A 180 -15.76 18.91 2.48
C LEU A 180 -17.15 18.31 2.27
N LEU A 181 -17.97 18.28 3.34
CA LEU A 181 -19.35 17.78 3.31
C LEU A 181 -20.39 18.91 3.48
N GLY A 182 -19.96 20.16 3.44
CA GLY A 182 -20.79 21.36 3.63
C GLY A 182 -20.74 21.93 5.04
N PRO A 183 -21.23 23.17 5.23
CA PRO A 183 -21.11 23.88 6.51
C PRO A 183 -21.77 23.11 7.67
N GLY A 184 -21.04 22.97 8.78
CA GLY A 184 -21.52 22.31 10.00
C GLY A 184 -21.63 20.79 9.88
N ALA A 185 -21.23 20.18 8.76
CA ALA A 185 -21.20 18.74 8.62
C ALA A 185 -20.04 18.13 9.41
N ASP A 186 -18.89 18.80 9.47
CA ASP A 186 -17.80 18.45 10.36
C ASP A 186 -17.80 19.34 11.61
N THR A 187 -17.77 18.70 12.78
CA THR A 187 -17.96 19.35 14.08
C THR A 187 -16.89 18.98 15.10
N ASN A 188 -15.98 18.05 14.77
CA ASN A 188 -15.01 17.51 15.71
C ASN A 188 -13.66 18.25 15.65
N GLY A 189 -13.35 18.89 14.52
CA GLY A 189 -12.07 19.58 14.29
C GLY A 189 -10.85 18.65 14.16
N TRP A 190 -11.07 17.33 14.07
CA TRP A 190 -10.01 16.35 13.88
C TRP A 190 -9.73 16.11 12.39
N VAL A 191 -8.64 15.39 12.11
CA VAL A 191 -8.36 14.93 10.74
C VAL A 191 -9.20 13.68 10.52
N ASP A 192 -10.10 13.74 9.55
CA ASP A 192 -11.01 12.65 9.22
C ASP A 192 -10.60 11.95 7.91
N VAL A 193 -11.17 10.76 7.69
CA VAL A 193 -10.98 9.96 6.47
C VAL A 193 -12.17 10.17 5.54
N PHE A 194 -11.88 10.58 4.31
CA PHE A 194 -12.85 10.83 3.27
C PHE A 194 -12.63 9.93 2.06
N VAL A 195 -13.70 9.67 1.32
CA VAL A 195 -13.64 9.04 0.00
C VAL A 195 -14.33 9.94 -1.02
N ARG A 196 -13.59 10.33 -2.06
CA ARG A 196 -14.09 11.03 -3.23
C ARG A 196 -14.40 10.03 -4.34
N ASP A 197 -15.61 10.08 -4.88
CA ASP A 197 -15.97 9.39 -6.11
C ASP A 197 -15.75 10.35 -7.29
N LEU A 198 -14.75 10.05 -8.14
CA LEU A 198 -14.35 10.90 -9.26
C LEU A 198 -15.40 10.91 -10.38
N GLN A 199 -16.21 9.85 -10.47
CA GLN A 199 -17.25 9.76 -11.50
C GLN A 199 -18.47 10.61 -11.14
N THR A 200 -18.91 10.58 -9.89
CA THR A 200 -20.08 11.34 -9.42
C THR A 200 -19.72 12.68 -8.81
N SER A 201 -18.43 12.96 -8.59
CA SER A 201 -17.98 14.17 -7.92
C SER A 201 -18.63 14.35 -6.54
N THR A 202 -18.72 13.26 -5.77
CA THR A 202 -19.28 13.24 -4.41
C THR A 202 -18.23 12.81 -3.39
N THR A 203 -18.30 13.37 -2.18
CA THR A 203 -17.41 13.03 -1.06
C THR A 203 -18.21 12.45 0.10
N VAL A 204 -17.69 11.43 0.76
CA VAL A 204 -18.24 10.86 2.01
C VAL A 204 -17.15 10.77 3.07
N ARG A 205 -17.51 10.90 4.35
CA ARG A 205 -16.63 10.60 5.49
C ARG A 205 -16.91 9.17 5.96
N VAL A 206 -15.85 8.41 6.24
CA VAL A 206 -15.97 6.97 6.55
C VAL A 206 -15.60 6.59 7.98
N ASN A 207 -14.79 7.39 8.69
CA ASN A 207 -14.38 7.11 10.06
C ASN A 207 -15.45 7.55 11.09
N LEU A 208 -16.59 6.88 11.07
CA LEU A 208 -17.72 7.16 11.97
C LEU A 208 -17.91 6.03 13.00
N GLY A 209 -18.23 6.42 14.23
CA GLY A 209 -18.69 5.54 15.29
C GLY A 209 -20.19 5.25 15.24
N PRO A 210 -20.72 4.52 16.25
CA PRO A 210 -22.14 4.20 16.34
C PRO A 210 -23.03 5.45 16.21
N ALA A 211 -24.14 5.32 15.49
CA ALA A 211 -25.07 6.41 15.18
C ALA A 211 -24.45 7.62 14.42
N GLY A 212 -23.31 7.43 13.74
CA GLY A 212 -22.68 8.46 12.93
C GLY A 212 -21.84 9.46 13.72
N VAL A 213 -21.48 9.14 14.96
CA VAL A 213 -20.60 9.98 15.79
C VAL A 213 -19.23 10.09 15.12
N GLN A 214 -18.68 11.30 15.04
CA GLN A 214 -17.38 11.55 14.42
C GLN A 214 -16.25 11.07 15.33
N ALA A 215 -15.11 10.68 14.75
CA ALA A 215 -13.92 10.30 15.51
C ALA A 215 -13.49 11.43 16.46
N ASN A 216 -12.94 11.08 17.62
CA ASN A 216 -12.45 12.03 18.62
C ASN A 216 -10.92 12.18 18.64
N GLN A 217 -10.23 11.67 17.62
CA GLN A 217 -8.78 11.82 17.39
C GLN A 217 -8.50 11.86 15.89
N HIS A 218 -7.31 12.35 15.53
CA HIS A 218 -6.82 12.32 14.14
C HIS A 218 -6.76 10.89 13.58
N ALA A 219 -7.16 10.74 12.32
CA ALA A 219 -6.94 9.54 11.53
C ALA A 219 -5.78 9.75 10.55
N ASP A 220 -5.02 8.67 10.32
CA ASP A 220 -3.83 8.65 9.48
C ASP A 220 -3.90 7.51 8.45
N THR A 221 -3.09 7.65 7.40
CA THR A 221 -2.70 6.56 6.46
C THR A 221 -3.86 5.76 5.83
N PRO A 222 -4.90 6.42 5.27
CA PRO A 222 -6.01 5.69 4.66
C PRO A 222 -5.57 4.94 3.40
N ARG A 223 -6.04 3.70 3.24
CA ARG A 223 -5.92 2.92 1.99
C ARG A 223 -7.27 2.36 1.59
N ILE A 224 -7.65 2.59 0.33
CA ILE A 224 -8.90 2.06 -0.21
C ILE A 224 -8.69 0.67 -0.81
N SER A 225 -9.63 -0.23 -0.53
CA SER A 225 -9.69 -1.57 -1.14
C SER A 225 -9.76 -1.50 -2.67
N GLY A 226 -9.26 -2.53 -3.34
CA GLY A 226 -9.24 -2.61 -4.80
C GLY A 226 -10.63 -2.44 -5.45
N ASN A 227 -11.68 -2.98 -4.84
CA ASN A 227 -13.07 -2.81 -5.31
C ASN A 227 -13.69 -1.45 -4.93
N GLY A 228 -12.98 -0.60 -4.19
CA GLY A 228 -13.40 0.73 -3.81
C GLY A 228 -14.47 0.79 -2.71
N THR A 229 -14.73 -0.28 -1.97
CA THR A 229 -15.88 -0.34 -1.02
C THR A 229 -15.52 -0.16 0.46
N HIS A 230 -14.27 -0.45 0.81
CA HIS A 230 -13.73 -0.36 2.17
C HIS A 230 -12.46 0.49 2.20
N VAL A 231 -12.22 1.15 3.33
CA VAL A 231 -11.01 1.92 3.63
C VAL A 231 -10.41 1.41 4.94
N ILE A 232 -9.14 1.03 4.93
CA ILE A 232 -8.36 0.78 6.15
C ILE A 232 -7.63 2.07 6.55
N TYR A 233 -7.56 2.37 7.84
CA TYR A 233 -6.87 3.54 8.37
C TYR A 233 -6.48 3.31 9.83
N SER A 234 -5.61 4.17 10.36
CA SER A 234 -5.22 4.13 11.77
C SER A 234 -5.70 5.36 12.52
N THR A 235 -6.04 5.21 13.80
CA THR A 235 -6.36 6.33 14.70
C THR A 235 -6.26 5.89 16.16
N ALA A 236 -6.09 6.85 17.06
CA ALA A 236 -6.22 6.65 18.50
C ALA A 236 -7.64 6.95 19.02
N ALA A 237 -8.60 7.13 18.12
CA ALA A 237 -9.99 7.40 18.49
C ALA A 237 -10.63 6.17 19.16
N ASP A 238 -11.04 6.33 20.41
CA ASP A 238 -11.67 5.28 21.23
C ASP A 238 -13.20 5.20 21.04
N ASN A 239 -13.78 6.10 20.24
CA ASN A 239 -15.23 6.22 20.06
C ASN A 239 -15.75 5.65 18.73
N LEU A 240 -14.90 5.02 17.93
CA LEU A 240 -15.27 4.44 16.64
C LEU A 240 -16.00 3.10 16.77
N VAL A 241 -15.77 2.35 17.85
CA VAL A 241 -16.45 1.10 18.16
C VAL A 241 -16.74 1.02 19.66
N ALA A 242 -17.82 0.36 20.07
CA ALA A 242 -18.27 0.34 21.46
C ALA A 242 -17.30 -0.33 22.46
N ASN A 243 -16.39 -1.17 21.97
CA ASN A 243 -15.49 -1.98 22.78
C ASN A 243 -14.03 -1.55 22.61
N ASP A 244 -13.76 -0.30 22.22
CA ASP A 244 -12.39 0.20 22.27
C ASP A 244 -12.07 0.68 23.69
N THR A 245 -11.17 -0.03 24.37
CA THR A 245 -10.89 0.18 25.81
C THR A 245 -9.40 0.23 26.13
N ASN A 246 -8.54 0.10 25.13
CA ASN A 246 -7.09 0.01 25.32
C ASN A 246 -6.42 1.39 25.27
N ALA A 247 -7.11 2.42 24.78
CA ALA A 247 -6.62 3.80 24.65
C ALA A 247 -5.28 3.91 23.88
N VAL A 248 -5.05 3.00 22.93
CA VAL A 248 -3.88 3.03 22.04
C VAL A 248 -4.31 3.24 20.59
N ARG A 249 -3.33 3.54 19.72
CA ARG A 249 -3.60 3.61 18.28
C ARG A 249 -3.95 2.23 17.76
N ASP A 250 -5.09 2.15 17.09
CA ASP A 250 -5.65 0.94 16.49
C ASP A 250 -5.85 1.11 14.98
N ILE A 251 -6.08 -0.02 14.30
CA ILE A 251 -6.38 -0.10 12.88
C ILE A 251 -7.87 -0.41 12.70
N PHE A 252 -8.52 0.36 11.86
CA PHE A 252 -9.94 0.25 11.56
C PHE A 252 -10.17 0.05 10.07
N VAL A 253 -11.24 -0.67 9.74
CA VAL A 253 -11.79 -0.75 8.39
C VAL A 253 -13.21 -0.20 8.43
N SER A 254 -13.50 0.75 7.54
CA SER A 254 -14.85 1.27 7.35
C SER A 254 -15.31 1.09 5.92
N ASN A 255 -16.59 0.79 5.75
CA ASN A 255 -17.21 0.89 4.44
C ASN A 255 -17.63 2.33 4.13
N LEU A 256 -18.12 2.56 2.91
CA LEU A 256 -18.51 3.91 2.46
C LEU A 256 -19.75 4.49 3.16
N ALA A 257 -20.51 3.68 3.90
CA ALA A 257 -21.62 4.14 4.73
C ALA A 257 -21.18 4.56 6.15
N GLY A 258 -19.87 4.50 6.45
CA GLY A 258 -19.33 4.80 7.77
C GLY A 258 -19.54 3.69 8.80
N GLN A 259 -19.78 2.45 8.36
CA GLN A 259 -19.81 1.30 9.28
C GLN A 259 -18.38 0.86 9.55
N THR A 260 -17.93 1.06 10.78
CA THR A 260 -16.54 0.89 11.21
C THR A 260 -16.34 -0.38 12.03
N GLN A 261 -15.25 -1.09 11.75
CA GLN A 261 -14.78 -2.25 12.52
C GLN A 261 -13.32 -2.06 12.89
N ARG A 262 -12.95 -2.31 14.16
CA ARG A 262 -11.55 -2.44 14.55
C ARG A 262 -11.00 -3.80 14.09
N VAL A 263 -9.85 -3.78 13.44
CA VAL A 263 -9.21 -4.96 12.85
C VAL A 263 -7.81 -5.25 13.40
N SER A 264 -7.22 -4.36 14.20
CA SER A 264 -6.03 -4.63 15.01
C SER A 264 -6.36 -5.47 16.25
N LEU A 265 -6.81 -6.69 16.07
CA LEU A 265 -7.22 -7.59 17.15
C LEU A 265 -6.54 -8.95 17.00
N GLY A 266 -6.19 -9.58 18.13
CA GLY A 266 -5.90 -11.00 18.20
C GLY A 266 -7.17 -11.86 18.05
N SER A 267 -6.98 -13.18 17.93
CA SER A 267 -8.09 -14.14 17.94
C SER A 267 -8.85 -14.08 19.28
N GLY A 268 -10.17 -14.33 19.26
CA GLY A 268 -11.02 -14.14 20.44
C GLY A 268 -11.29 -12.67 20.76
N GLN A 269 -11.19 -11.78 19.76
CA GLN A 269 -11.31 -10.32 19.91
C GLN A 269 -10.33 -9.71 20.93
N LEU A 270 -9.16 -10.34 21.13
CA LEU A 270 -8.16 -9.85 22.08
C LEU A 270 -7.58 -8.50 21.61
N GLN A 271 -7.71 -7.47 22.44
CA GLN A 271 -7.15 -6.15 22.12
C GLN A 271 -5.65 -6.11 22.39
N PRO A 272 -4.85 -5.51 21.49
CA PRO A 272 -3.47 -5.19 21.81
C PRO A 272 -3.43 -4.15 22.95
N ILE A 273 -2.45 -4.30 23.83
CA ILE A 273 -2.17 -3.38 24.94
C ILE A 273 -1.21 -2.25 24.54
N ASN A 274 -0.49 -2.42 23.43
CA ASN A 274 0.38 -1.41 22.85
C ASN A 274 -0.11 -1.00 21.46
N ALA A 275 0.41 0.12 20.95
CA ALA A 275 -0.02 0.68 19.67
C ALA A 275 0.22 -0.26 18.48
N SER A 276 -0.69 -0.19 17.51
CA SER A 276 -0.45 -0.74 16.18
C SER A 276 0.31 0.27 15.31
N SER A 277 1.15 -0.25 14.39
CA SER A 277 1.78 0.56 13.36
C SER A 277 0.70 1.22 12.49
N ALA A 278 0.95 2.46 12.07
CA ALA A 278 -0.02 3.22 11.28
C ALA A 278 -0.23 2.62 9.88
N ILE A 279 0.70 1.84 9.37
CA ILE A 279 0.63 1.29 8.01
C ILE A 279 0.04 -0.13 8.06
N ALA A 280 -1.19 -0.29 7.57
CA ALA A 280 -1.91 -1.56 7.57
C ALA A 280 -2.56 -1.87 6.22
N GLY A 281 -2.49 -3.13 5.78
CA GLY A 281 -2.90 -3.58 4.44
C GLY A 281 -4.28 -4.23 4.44
N LEU A 282 -4.99 -4.13 3.32
CA LEU A 282 -6.25 -4.83 3.09
C LEU A 282 -6.29 -5.47 1.71
N SER A 283 -6.91 -6.64 1.62
CA SER A 283 -7.21 -7.31 0.34
C SER A 283 -8.21 -6.51 -0.51
N GLY A 284 -8.35 -6.88 -1.78
CA GLY A 284 -9.16 -6.14 -2.75
C GLY A 284 -10.65 -6.02 -2.40
N ASP A 285 -11.17 -6.93 -1.59
CA ASP A 285 -12.54 -6.91 -1.06
C ASP A 285 -12.64 -6.48 0.41
N GLY A 286 -11.50 -6.26 1.08
CA GLY A 286 -11.43 -5.92 2.51
C GLY A 286 -11.64 -7.10 3.47
N SER A 287 -11.75 -8.34 2.96
CA SER A 287 -12.05 -9.53 3.79
C SER A 287 -10.89 -10.00 4.67
N VAL A 288 -9.66 -9.64 4.27
CA VAL A 288 -8.43 -9.91 5.00
C VAL A 288 -7.63 -8.63 5.15
N VAL A 289 -7.06 -8.43 6.33
CA VAL A 289 -6.16 -7.33 6.65
C VAL A 289 -4.81 -7.83 7.18
N ALA A 290 -3.82 -6.94 7.17
CA ALA A 290 -2.53 -7.15 7.81
C ALA A 290 -2.14 -5.89 8.58
N PHE A 291 -1.64 -6.07 9.79
CA PHE A 291 -1.23 -4.97 10.67
C PHE A 291 -0.04 -5.43 11.51
N ALA A 292 0.84 -4.49 11.86
CA ALA A 292 1.93 -4.76 12.79
C ALA A 292 1.64 -4.11 14.15
N THR A 293 2.07 -4.73 15.24
CA THR A 293 2.01 -4.15 16.59
C THR A 293 3.17 -4.66 17.44
N ASN A 294 3.57 -3.86 18.42
CA ASN A 294 4.53 -4.23 19.47
C ASN A 294 3.83 -4.73 20.74
N SER A 295 2.59 -5.21 20.62
CA SER A 295 1.80 -5.67 21.76
C SER A 295 2.28 -7.00 22.31
N GLU A 296 2.53 -7.04 23.61
CA GLU A 296 3.12 -8.22 24.29
C GLU A 296 2.12 -9.35 24.52
N ASN A 297 0.82 -9.05 24.44
CA ASN A 297 -0.26 -9.99 24.71
C ASN A 297 -0.76 -10.73 23.46
N LEU A 298 -0.14 -10.52 22.29
CA LEU A 298 -0.49 -11.24 21.07
C LEU A 298 0.52 -12.39 20.78
N PRO A 299 0.09 -13.49 20.12
CA PRO A 299 0.99 -14.60 19.78
C PRO A 299 2.20 -14.15 18.94
N GLY A 300 3.34 -14.81 19.12
CA GLY A 300 4.57 -14.49 18.39
C GLY A 300 5.39 -13.35 19.00
N TRP A 301 4.94 -12.77 20.12
CA TRP A 301 5.74 -11.83 20.89
C TRP A 301 6.78 -12.53 21.79
N GLY A 302 7.90 -11.84 22.06
CA GLY A 302 8.98 -12.25 22.95
C GLY A 302 9.91 -11.08 23.32
N PRO A 303 10.83 -11.24 24.27
CA PRO A 303 11.61 -10.15 24.88
C PRO A 303 12.56 -9.38 23.94
N ASN A 304 12.81 -9.87 22.73
CA ASN A 304 13.64 -9.21 21.71
C ASN A 304 12.81 -8.69 20.51
N VAL A 305 11.47 -8.76 20.59
CA VAL A 305 10.56 -8.34 19.51
C VAL A 305 10.34 -6.82 19.54
N GLU A 306 10.63 -6.13 18.43
CA GLU A 306 10.20 -4.73 18.24
C GLU A 306 8.76 -4.64 17.74
N SER A 307 8.36 -5.50 16.81
CA SER A 307 6.99 -5.61 16.31
C SER A 307 6.74 -6.97 15.65
N VAL A 308 5.49 -7.40 15.60
CA VAL A 308 5.07 -8.58 14.83
C VAL A 308 4.02 -8.15 13.81
N LEU A 309 4.23 -8.54 12.56
CA LEU A 309 3.25 -8.45 11.50
C LEU A 309 2.25 -9.59 11.66
N TYR A 310 0.97 -9.25 11.68
CA TYR A 310 -0.16 -10.18 11.76
C TYR A 310 -0.98 -10.11 10.48
N VAL A 311 -1.57 -11.24 10.12
CA VAL A 311 -2.70 -11.32 9.19
C VAL A 311 -3.95 -11.67 9.97
N ARG A 312 -5.02 -10.92 9.73
CA ARG A 312 -6.33 -11.18 10.34
C ARG A 312 -7.39 -11.37 9.27
N THR A 313 -8.24 -12.37 9.46
CA THR A 313 -9.50 -12.56 8.75
C THR A 313 -10.65 -12.20 9.70
N PRO A 314 -11.18 -10.96 9.68
CA PRO A 314 -12.12 -10.49 10.70
C PRO A 314 -13.40 -11.32 10.79
N ALA A 315 -13.92 -11.79 9.65
CA ALA A 315 -15.12 -12.62 9.59
C ALA A 315 -14.98 -13.99 10.29
N LEU A 316 -13.75 -14.45 10.50
CA LEU A 316 -13.45 -15.72 11.18
C LEU A 316 -12.89 -15.53 12.59
N ASP A 317 -12.71 -14.27 13.03
CA ASP A 317 -11.98 -13.93 14.27
C ASP A 317 -10.63 -14.66 14.40
N HIS A 318 -9.91 -14.72 13.30
CA HIS A 318 -8.67 -15.49 13.19
C HIS A 318 -7.50 -14.58 12.86
N THR A 319 -6.50 -14.57 13.75
CA THR A 319 -5.29 -13.76 13.62
C THR A 319 -4.06 -14.64 13.75
N VAL A 320 -3.15 -14.54 12.79
CA VAL A 320 -1.91 -15.32 12.74
C VAL A 320 -0.71 -14.39 12.63
N PRO A 321 0.36 -14.64 13.39
CA PRO A 321 1.60 -13.91 13.20
C PRO A 321 2.32 -14.39 11.93
N VAL A 322 2.92 -13.46 11.19
CA VAL A 322 3.60 -13.71 9.91
C VAL A 322 5.10 -13.48 10.01
N SER A 323 5.54 -12.40 10.67
CA SER A 323 6.97 -12.06 10.78
C SER A 323 7.64 -12.71 11.99
N VAL A 324 7.48 -14.03 12.13
CA VAL A 324 8.09 -14.82 13.21
C VAL A 324 9.23 -15.68 12.62
N PRO A 325 10.50 -15.44 12.98
CA PRO A 325 11.62 -16.27 12.54
C PRO A 325 11.47 -17.72 12.98
N SER A 326 11.91 -18.66 12.14
CA SER A 326 11.90 -20.10 12.46
C SER A 326 12.79 -20.46 13.67
N SER A 327 13.76 -19.61 14.00
CA SER A 327 14.62 -19.75 15.19
C SER A 327 13.93 -19.33 16.49
N GLY A 328 12.78 -18.65 16.42
CA GLY A 328 12.11 -18.01 17.57
C GLY A 328 12.84 -16.77 18.12
N VAL A 329 13.98 -16.39 17.53
CA VAL A 329 14.67 -15.13 17.84
C VAL A 329 14.09 -14.06 16.96
N HIS A 330 13.44 -13.09 17.57
CA HIS A 330 12.94 -11.90 16.89
C HIS A 330 13.90 -10.76 17.18
N GLU A 331 14.36 -10.08 16.15
CA GLU A 331 15.04 -8.80 16.24
C GLU A 331 14.69 -8.08 14.95
N GLY A 332 13.76 -7.13 15.02
CA GLY A 332 13.46 -6.28 13.89
C GLY A 332 12.01 -5.87 13.69
N TRP A 333 11.90 -4.78 12.93
CA TRP A 333 10.69 -4.12 12.50
C TRP A 333 10.08 -4.84 11.30
N GLY A 334 8.80 -5.18 11.35
CA GLY A 334 8.07 -5.80 10.24
C GLY A 334 6.99 -4.84 9.76
N GLU A 335 7.25 -4.14 8.65
CA GLU A 335 6.41 -3.03 8.24
C GLU A 335 5.99 -3.01 6.76
N GLU A 336 4.98 -2.18 6.52
CA GLU A 336 4.37 -1.89 5.23
C GLU A 336 3.76 -3.09 4.48
N PRO A 337 2.87 -3.87 5.11
CA PRO A 337 2.21 -4.96 4.40
C PRO A 337 1.30 -4.43 3.29
N ASP A 338 1.25 -5.16 2.17
CA ASP A 338 0.32 -4.90 1.08
C ASP A 338 -0.17 -6.20 0.44
N PHE A 339 -1.40 -6.19 -0.06
CA PHE A 339 -2.06 -7.37 -0.61
C PHE A 339 -2.35 -7.25 -2.09
N SER A 340 -2.16 -8.35 -2.80
CA SER A 340 -2.86 -8.57 -4.07
C SER A 340 -4.38 -8.53 -3.87
N ALA A 341 -5.14 -8.22 -4.91
CA ALA A 341 -6.58 -8.02 -4.85
C ALA A 341 -7.35 -9.27 -4.37
N ASN A 342 -6.88 -10.47 -4.70
CA ASN A 342 -7.48 -11.73 -4.24
C ASN A 342 -7.09 -12.08 -2.79
N GLY A 343 -6.21 -11.29 -2.17
CA GLY A 343 -5.69 -11.51 -0.82
C GLY A 343 -4.72 -12.68 -0.69
N ARG A 344 -4.41 -13.45 -1.74
CA ARG A 344 -3.51 -14.60 -1.65
C ARG A 344 -2.08 -14.17 -1.35
N TRP A 345 -1.59 -13.18 -2.09
CA TRP A 345 -0.22 -12.71 -1.99
C TRP A 345 -0.12 -11.53 -1.04
N LEU A 346 0.77 -11.64 -0.05
CA LEU A 346 1.13 -10.59 0.88
C LEU A 346 2.60 -10.23 0.67
N ALA A 347 2.87 -8.97 0.32
CA ALA A 347 4.23 -8.43 0.28
C ALA A 347 4.46 -7.54 1.52
N PHE A 348 5.66 -7.58 2.08
CA PHE A 348 6.01 -6.80 3.27
C PHE A 348 7.53 -6.67 3.43
N GLN A 349 7.98 -5.71 4.21
CA GLN A 349 9.36 -5.64 4.68
C GLN A 349 9.48 -6.27 6.08
N SER A 350 10.63 -6.87 6.34
CA SER A 350 10.96 -7.36 7.68
C SER A 350 12.46 -7.29 7.91
N ASP A 351 12.87 -6.73 9.04
CA ASP A 351 14.24 -6.82 9.55
C ASP A 351 14.53 -8.16 10.23
N ASN A 352 13.47 -8.89 10.60
CA ASN A 352 13.59 -10.23 11.15
C ASN A 352 14.13 -11.21 10.10
N MET A 353 14.99 -12.12 10.55
CA MET A 353 15.59 -13.18 9.73
C MET A 353 14.60 -14.33 9.47
N LEU A 354 13.59 -14.08 8.62
CA LEU A 354 12.47 -15.02 8.43
C LEU A 354 12.85 -16.31 7.67
N LEU A 355 13.96 -16.31 6.93
CA LEU A 355 14.44 -17.45 6.17
C LEU A 355 15.88 -17.83 6.59
N PRO A 356 16.26 -19.13 6.56
CA PRO A 356 17.63 -19.53 6.85
C PRO A 356 18.64 -18.80 5.94
N GLY A 357 19.70 -18.23 6.53
CA GLY A 357 20.75 -17.55 5.79
C GLY A 357 20.47 -16.08 5.45
N THR A 358 19.31 -15.52 5.81
CA THR A 358 19.10 -14.07 5.79
C THR A 358 19.73 -13.45 7.03
N MET A 359 20.63 -12.49 6.85
CA MET A 359 21.33 -11.80 7.96
C MET A 359 20.98 -10.31 8.06
N LEU A 360 20.11 -9.81 7.17
CA LEU A 360 19.70 -8.42 7.05
C LEU A 360 18.20 -8.37 6.75
N GLY A 361 17.60 -7.20 6.97
CA GLY A 361 16.22 -6.96 6.58
C GLY A 361 16.00 -7.08 5.08
N GLY A 362 14.77 -7.39 4.70
CA GLY A 362 14.43 -7.71 3.32
C GLY A 362 12.98 -7.45 2.97
N VAL A 363 12.71 -7.45 1.67
CA VAL A 363 11.36 -7.46 1.10
C VAL A 363 10.97 -8.90 0.83
N TYR A 364 9.84 -9.32 1.39
CA TYR A 364 9.33 -10.68 1.31
C TYR A 364 7.98 -10.73 0.60
N ILE A 365 7.68 -11.91 0.04
CA ILE A 365 6.34 -12.27 -0.43
C ILE A 365 5.92 -13.61 0.17
N LEU A 366 4.68 -13.65 0.66
CA LEU A 366 4.05 -14.82 1.25
C LEU A 366 2.87 -15.27 0.38
N ASP A 367 2.86 -16.55 -0.01
CA ASP A 367 1.66 -17.25 -0.44
C ASP A 367 0.83 -17.64 0.78
N ARG A 368 -0.30 -16.97 1.00
CA ARG A 368 -1.15 -17.26 2.16
C ARG A 368 -1.92 -18.57 2.05
N TRP A 369 -1.99 -19.19 0.87
CA TRP A 369 -2.70 -20.45 0.70
C TRP A 369 -1.81 -21.66 1.00
N THR A 370 -0.54 -21.59 0.63
CA THR A 370 0.42 -22.67 0.87
C THR A 370 1.28 -22.43 2.11
N GLY A 371 1.46 -21.17 2.50
CA GLY A 371 2.40 -20.75 3.55
C GLY A 371 3.82 -20.54 3.04
N ASP A 372 4.05 -20.59 1.72
CA ASP A 372 5.38 -20.41 1.14
C ASP A 372 5.84 -18.95 1.24
N LEU A 373 7.06 -18.74 1.72
CA LEU A 373 7.66 -17.42 1.93
C LEU A 373 8.96 -17.31 1.14
N GLU A 374 9.12 -16.20 0.40
CA GLU A 374 10.34 -15.92 -0.35
C GLU A 374 10.85 -14.50 -0.15
N LEU A 375 12.18 -14.36 -0.10
CA LEU A 375 12.88 -13.07 -0.13
C LEU A 375 13.00 -12.57 -1.58
N LEU A 376 12.52 -11.37 -1.85
CA LEU A 376 12.58 -10.70 -3.16
C LEU A 376 13.79 -9.78 -3.31
N SER A 377 14.21 -9.11 -2.23
CA SER A 377 15.34 -8.17 -2.23
C SER A 377 16.68 -8.89 -2.26
N ARG A 378 16.99 -9.50 -3.41
CA ARG A 378 18.20 -10.28 -3.64
C ARG A 378 19.14 -9.56 -4.59
N ARG A 379 20.43 -9.59 -4.27
CA ARG A 379 21.49 -9.15 -5.19
C ARG A 379 21.73 -10.20 -6.28
N PRO A 380 22.40 -9.83 -7.39
CA PRO A 380 22.81 -10.79 -8.42
C PRO A 380 23.53 -12.01 -7.81
N GLY A 381 23.13 -13.21 -8.23
CA GLY A 381 23.59 -14.46 -7.62
C GLY A 381 22.73 -14.98 -6.45
N ASN A 382 21.52 -14.42 -6.28
CA ASN A 382 20.46 -14.91 -5.39
C ASN A 382 20.75 -14.80 -3.87
N GLN A 383 21.73 -13.97 -3.50
CA GLN A 383 22.06 -13.69 -2.11
C GLN A 383 21.18 -12.54 -1.57
N PRO A 384 20.94 -12.46 -0.25
CA PRO A 384 20.28 -11.29 0.33
C PRO A 384 21.04 -10.01 -0.01
N ALA A 385 20.32 -8.98 -0.45
CA ALA A 385 20.87 -7.65 -0.62
C ALA A 385 21.04 -6.94 0.73
N GLY A 386 21.97 -5.99 0.80
CA GLY A 386 22.11 -5.11 1.95
C GLY A 386 21.18 -3.91 1.90
N GLY A 387 21.41 -2.96 2.81
CA GLY A 387 20.73 -1.66 2.82
C GLY A 387 19.33 -1.68 3.45
N ASN A 388 18.76 -0.48 3.57
CA ASN A 388 17.41 -0.27 4.08
C ASN A 388 16.41 -0.33 2.93
N MET A 389 15.19 -0.79 3.20
CA MET A 389 14.15 -1.00 2.20
C MET A 389 12.80 -0.61 2.78
N PHE A 390 12.00 0.17 2.05
CA PHE A 390 10.71 0.67 2.53
C PHE A 390 9.72 0.80 1.37
N GLY A 391 8.46 1.17 1.65
CA GLY A 391 7.48 1.45 0.60
C GLY A 391 7.02 0.23 -0.19
N VAL A 392 6.99 -0.96 0.43
CA VAL A 392 6.65 -2.22 -0.27
C VAL A 392 5.20 -2.16 -0.75
N ARG A 393 4.98 -2.38 -2.05
CA ARG A 393 3.64 -2.50 -2.66
C ARG A 393 3.61 -3.64 -3.65
N ILE A 394 2.47 -4.30 -3.77
CA ILE A 394 2.25 -5.42 -4.71
C ILE A 394 1.21 -5.03 -5.75
N SER A 395 1.39 -5.48 -6.98
CA SER A 395 0.41 -5.29 -8.03
C SER A 395 -0.91 -5.98 -7.65
N PRO A 396 -2.08 -5.42 -7.99
CA PRO A 396 -3.34 -6.01 -7.54
C PRO A 396 -3.62 -7.39 -8.13
N ASP A 397 -3.01 -7.77 -9.25
CA ASP A 397 -3.05 -9.16 -9.72
C ASP A 397 -2.09 -10.10 -8.96
N GLY A 398 -1.09 -9.57 -8.26
CA GLY A 398 -0.10 -10.33 -7.50
C GLY A 398 1.16 -10.71 -8.28
N ARG A 399 1.33 -10.17 -9.49
CA ARG A 399 2.44 -10.50 -10.38
C ARG A 399 3.77 -9.89 -9.94
N GLY A 400 3.76 -8.68 -9.38
CA GLY A 400 5.00 -7.95 -9.13
C GLY A 400 4.97 -7.11 -7.87
N VAL A 401 6.13 -6.92 -7.27
CA VAL A 401 6.34 -6.15 -6.04
C VAL A 401 7.31 -5.02 -6.31
N VAL A 402 7.00 -3.83 -5.79
CA VAL A 402 7.87 -2.65 -5.83
C VAL A 402 8.23 -2.19 -4.43
N TRP A 403 9.41 -1.60 -4.29
CA TRP A 403 9.90 -0.97 -3.06
C TRP A 403 10.95 0.08 -3.41
N PHE A 404 11.37 0.88 -2.43
CA PHE A 404 12.55 1.72 -2.58
C PHE A 404 13.63 1.31 -1.59
N SER A 405 14.90 1.45 -1.99
CA SER A 405 16.05 1.03 -1.19
C SER A 405 17.26 1.91 -1.48
N ASN A 406 18.12 2.07 -0.48
CA ASN A 406 19.44 2.69 -0.64
C ASN A 406 20.55 1.67 -0.90
N SER A 407 20.17 0.41 -1.16
CA SER A 407 21.12 -0.64 -1.43
C SER A 407 21.79 -0.45 -2.78
N THR A 408 23.12 -0.52 -2.78
CA THR A 408 23.93 -0.48 -3.99
C THR A 408 24.17 -1.86 -4.61
N ASP A 409 23.66 -2.93 -3.99
CA ASP A 409 23.90 -4.30 -4.46
C ASP A 409 22.67 -5.00 -5.03
N LEU A 410 21.49 -4.38 -5.02
CA LEU A 410 20.27 -4.94 -5.62
C LEU A 410 20.39 -5.15 -7.13
N VAL A 411 21.04 -4.23 -7.85
CA VAL A 411 21.25 -4.32 -9.30
C VAL A 411 22.68 -3.91 -9.68
N PRO A 412 23.27 -4.50 -10.74
CA PRO A 412 24.54 -4.01 -11.27
C PRO A 412 24.42 -2.55 -11.72
N GLY A 413 25.44 -1.74 -11.42
CA GLY A 413 25.48 -0.35 -11.85
C GLY A 413 24.68 0.62 -10.96
N ASP A 414 24.25 0.19 -9.77
CA ASP A 414 23.99 1.14 -8.69
C ASP A 414 25.29 1.75 -8.19
N THR A 415 25.39 3.08 -8.31
CA THR A 415 26.62 3.80 -7.94
C THR A 415 26.37 5.02 -7.07
N ASN A 416 25.11 5.33 -6.73
CA ASN A 416 24.77 6.58 -6.05
C ASN A 416 24.58 6.40 -4.53
N GLY A 417 24.26 5.18 -4.06
CA GLY A 417 23.92 4.93 -2.64
C GLY A 417 22.74 5.76 -2.12
N THR A 418 21.91 6.29 -3.02
CA THR A 418 20.69 7.02 -2.70
C THR A 418 19.50 6.09 -2.77
N TRP A 419 18.32 6.57 -2.35
CA TRP A 419 17.10 5.78 -2.52
C TRP A 419 16.76 5.63 -3.99
N ASP A 420 16.61 4.40 -4.46
CA ASP A 420 16.15 4.05 -5.79
C ASP A 420 14.92 3.14 -5.69
N VAL A 421 14.09 3.15 -6.73
CA VAL A 421 12.89 2.31 -6.82
C VAL A 421 13.22 1.04 -7.57
N PHE A 422 12.80 -0.09 -7.01
CA PHE A 422 13.04 -1.42 -7.55
C PHE A 422 11.73 -2.18 -7.76
N TYR A 423 11.80 -3.16 -8.65
CA TYR A 423 10.73 -4.12 -8.96
C TYR A 423 11.30 -5.54 -8.96
N ALA A 424 10.50 -6.50 -8.50
CA ALA A 424 10.72 -7.93 -8.74
C ALA A 424 9.40 -8.62 -9.06
N ASP A 425 9.46 -9.63 -9.93
CA ASP A 425 8.32 -10.52 -10.15
C ASP A 425 8.09 -11.40 -8.93
N ASN A 426 6.82 -11.74 -8.69
CA ASN A 426 6.44 -12.75 -7.73
C ASN A 426 6.92 -14.13 -8.25
N PRO A 427 7.86 -14.79 -7.56
CA PRO A 427 8.44 -16.06 -8.01
C PRO A 427 7.45 -17.23 -7.98
N PHE A 428 6.37 -17.10 -7.21
CA PHE A 428 5.27 -18.07 -7.18
C PHE A 428 4.24 -17.85 -8.29
N TRP A 429 4.39 -16.79 -9.08
CA TRP A 429 3.51 -16.48 -10.19
C TRP A 429 3.87 -17.33 -11.41
N ASP A 430 2.91 -18.12 -11.89
CA ASP A 430 3.10 -18.98 -13.05
C ASP A 430 2.37 -18.40 -14.27
N ASP A 431 3.14 -17.78 -15.17
CA ASP A 431 2.65 -17.26 -16.45
C ASP A 431 2.27 -18.40 -17.43
N THR A 432 2.64 -19.66 -17.16
CA THR A 432 2.34 -20.79 -18.05
C THR A 432 0.91 -21.33 -17.90
N LEU A 433 0.24 -21.06 -16.78
CA LEU A 433 -1.17 -21.42 -16.56
C LEU A 433 -2.12 -20.76 -17.56
N PHE A 434 -1.70 -19.67 -18.21
CA PHE A 434 -2.50 -18.96 -19.23
C PHE A 434 -1.91 -19.05 -20.65
N ALA A 435 -0.72 -19.63 -20.82
CA ALA A 435 -0.02 -19.66 -22.11
C ALA A 435 -0.69 -20.59 -23.14
N ASN A 436 -1.51 -21.56 -22.68
CA ASN A 436 -2.09 -22.59 -23.55
C ASN A 436 -3.57 -22.36 -23.90
N GLY A 437 -4.17 -21.23 -23.51
CA GLY A 437 -5.59 -20.97 -23.72
C GLY A 437 -6.48 -21.89 -22.87
N PHE A 438 -7.67 -21.42 -22.51
CA PHE A 438 -8.67 -22.29 -21.91
C PHE A 438 -9.15 -23.28 -22.99
N GLU A 439 -8.76 -24.55 -22.92
CA GLU A 439 -9.53 -25.58 -23.61
C GLU A 439 -10.94 -25.56 -23.02
N SER A 440 -11.88 -25.11 -23.84
CA SER A 440 -13.31 -25.18 -23.59
C SER A 440 -13.71 -26.63 -23.36
N ILE A 441 -13.82 -27.05 -22.10
CA ILE A 441 -14.52 -28.30 -21.76
C ILE A 441 -16.00 -27.95 -21.62
N VAL A 442 -16.70 -27.90 -22.75
CA VAL A 442 -18.16 -28.03 -22.78
C VAL A 442 -18.46 -29.39 -23.42
N PRO A 443 -19.12 -30.33 -22.72
CA PRO A 443 -19.68 -31.52 -23.34
C PRO A 443 -20.84 -31.21 -24.30
#